data_AF-A0A425WC63-F1
#
_entry.id   AF-A0A425WC63-F1
#
_cell.length_a   1.000
_cell.length_b   1.000
_cell.length_c   1.000
_cell.angle_alpha   90.00
_cell.angle_beta   90.00
_cell.angle_gamma   90.00
#
_symmetry.space_group_name_H-M   'P 1'
#
loop_
_entity.id
_entity.type
_entity.pdbx_description
1 polymer ?
#
loop_
_entity_poly.entity_id
_entity_poly.type
_entity_poly.pdbx_seq_one_letter_code
_entity_poly.pdbx_strand_id
1 'polypeptide(L)'
;MDCKTKRRRYRTAADIAYTGAGQQKRRSEAMLRLMIGSDIHRRLDHLEEALDDARPEGALDAILLAGDFEAAQEDIDRLGIPEPLYLVHGNNDALLAPSDPADELVIDIEDNRISGVHAAGYTDPLPPRPASSAHRILMTHGHR
;
A
#
# COMPACT_ATOMS: atom_id res chain seq x y z
N MET A 1 -33.16 -3.77 20.96
CA MET A 1 -32.11 -2.97 20.30
C MET A 1 -30.84 -3.76 20.37
N ASP A 2 -30.45 -4.41 19.27
CA ASP A 2 -29.39 -5.42 19.26
C ASP A 2 -28.16 -4.84 18.56
N CYS A 3 -27.18 -4.41 19.36
CA CYS A 3 -25.93 -3.82 18.89
C CYS A 3 -24.97 -4.96 18.52
N LYS A 4 -25.00 -5.40 17.26
CA LYS A 4 -24.03 -6.37 16.73
C LYS A 4 -22.74 -5.64 16.35
N THR A 5 -21.81 -5.59 17.30
CA THR A 5 -20.42 -5.20 17.13
C THR A 5 -19.74 -6.09 16.07
N LYS A 6 -19.69 -5.61 14.82
CA LYS A 6 -18.85 -6.20 13.78
C LYS A 6 -17.39 -5.80 14.06
N ARG A 7 -16.67 -6.62 14.83
CA ARG A 7 -15.21 -6.55 14.89
C ARG A 7 -14.65 -6.95 13.52
N ARG A 8 -14.29 -5.96 12.68
CA ARG A 8 -13.44 -6.21 11.50
C ARG A 8 -12.04 -6.49 12.02
N ARG A 9 -11.49 -7.66 11.68
CA ARG A 9 -10.10 -8.02 11.94
C ARG A 9 -9.26 -7.38 10.83
N TYR A 10 -8.33 -6.50 11.20
CA TYR A 10 -7.21 -6.15 10.33
C TYR A 10 -6.36 -7.41 10.14
N ARG A 11 -6.07 -7.77 8.89
CA ARG A 11 -5.16 -8.89 8.61
C ARG A 11 -3.75 -8.39 8.86
N THR A 12 -3.07 -9.01 9.80
CA THR A 12 -1.64 -8.81 10.01
C THR A 12 -0.86 -9.55 8.92
N ALA A 13 0.40 -9.19 8.71
CA ALA A 13 1.31 -9.88 7.79
C ALA A 13 1.44 -11.40 8.05
N ALA A 14 0.98 -11.90 9.20
CA ALA A 14 0.98 -13.31 9.56
C ALA A 14 -0.23 -14.10 9.00
N ASP A 15 -1.29 -13.45 8.51
CA ASP A 15 -2.52 -14.11 8.05
C ASP A 15 -2.53 -14.48 6.55
N ILE A 16 -1.46 -14.15 5.82
CA ILE A 16 -1.36 -14.41 4.37
C ILE A 16 -0.58 -15.72 4.15
N ALA A 17 -1.18 -16.84 4.52
CA ALA A 17 -0.69 -18.16 4.16
C ALA A 17 -1.71 -18.89 3.28
N TYR A 18 -1.37 -18.97 1.99
CA TYR A 18 -1.64 -20.08 1.07
C TYR A 18 -3.10 -20.58 0.92
N THR A 19 -3.76 -20.18 -0.17
CA THR A 19 -4.76 -21.02 -0.85
C THR A 19 -4.69 -20.79 -2.36
N GLY A 20 -3.77 -21.50 -3.01
CA GLY A 20 -3.70 -21.59 -4.47
C GLY A 20 -4.20 -22.95 -4.94
N ALA A 21 -5.36 -23.01 -5.59
CA ALA A 21 -5.72 -24.07 -6.52
C ALA A 21 -6.86 -23.62 -7.44
N GLY A 22 -6.54 -23.41 -8.72
CA GLY A 22 -7.52 -23.42 -9.81
C GLY A 22 -8.02 -22.05 -10.27
N GLN A 23 -7.33 -21.49 -11.28
CA GLN A 23 -7.96 -21.04 -12.54
C GLN A 23 -6.89 -20.47 -13.48
N GLN A 24 -6.18 -21.36 -14.16
CA GLN A 24 -5.49 -21.02 -15.41
C GLN A 24 -6.54 -20.94 -16.52
N LYS A 25 -7.14 -19.77 -16.69
CA LYS A 25 -7.79 -19.38 -17.93
C LYS A 25 -7.08 -18.11 -18.38
N ARG A 26 -6.43 -18.16 -19.55
CA ARG A 26 -5.70 -17.05 -20.18
C ARG A 26 -6.53 -15.76 -20.08
N ARG A 27 -6.29 -14.97 -19.02
CA ARG A 27 -6.70 -13.58 -18.96
C ARG A 27 -5.66 -12.85 -19.78
N SER A 28 -6.11 -12.04 -20.73
CA SER A 28 -5.31 -10.99 -21.36
C SER A 28 -4.38 -10.38 -20.32
N GLU A 29 -3.10 -10.19 -20.66
CA GLU A 29 -2.08 -9.55 -19.84
C GLU A 29 -2.67 -8.27 -19.21
N ALA A 30 -3.19 -8.37 -18.00
CA ALA A 30 -3.69 -7.22 -17.28
C ALA A 30 -2.45 -6.48 -16.81
N MET A 31 -2.23 -5.29 -17.36
CA MET A 31 -1.15 -4.40 -16.94
C MET A 31 -1.39 -3.99 -15.49
N LEU A 32 -0.36 -4.15 -14.65
CA LEU A 32 -0.39 -3.67 -13.27
C LEU A 32 -0.53 -2.14 -13.26
N ARG A 33 -1.49 -1.60 -12.53
CA ARG A 33 -1.70 -0.16 -12.39
C ARG A 33 -1.52 0.27 -10.95
N LEU A 34 -0.49 1.06 -10.72
CA LEU A 34 -0.14 1.62 -9.42
C LEU A 34 -0.29 3.14 -9.49
N MET A 35 -0.87 3.74 -8.46
CA MET A 35 -0.79 5.18 -8.24
C MET A 35 0.30 5.43 -7.20
N ILE A 36 1.18 6.40 -7.46
CA ILE A 36 2.25 6.77 -6.54
C ILE A 36 2.07 8.24 -6.18
N GLY A 37 2.04 8.54 -4.88
CA GLY A 37 1.94 9.90 -4.34
C GLY A 37 2.98 10.13 -3.24
N SER A 38 3.24 11.40 -2.92
CA SER A 38 4.19 11.83 -1.89
C SER A 38 3.83 13.26 -1.45
N ASP A 39 4.30 13.69 -0.28
CA ASP A 39 4.30 15.10 0.16
C ASP A 39 2.91 15.74 0.10
N ILE A 40 1.92 15.03 0.65
CA ILE A 40 0.53 15.48 0.64
C ILE A 40 0.30 16.64 1.61
N HIS A 41 1.08 16.75 2.69
CA HIS A 41 1.07 17.88 3.64
C HIS A 41 -0.35 18.31 4.02
N ARG A 42 -1.18 17.34 4.44
CA ARG A 42 -2.58 17.49 4.89
C ARG A 42 -3.60 17.85 3.81
N ARG A 43 -3.20 17.90 2.54
CA ARG A 43 -4.09 18.15 1.40
C ARG A 43 -4.76 16.87 0.93
N LEU A 44 -5.55 16.26 1.82
CA LEU A 44 -6.24 14.99 1.54
C LEU A 44 -7.28 15.14 0.41
N ASP A 45 -7.82 16.34 0.23
CA ASP A 45 -8.67 16.72 -0.91
C ASP A 45 -7.94 16.55 -2.24
N HIS A 46 -6.66 16.94 -2.33
CA HIS A 46 -5.86 16.72 -3.53
C HIS A 46 -5.61 15.22 -3.81
N LEU A 47 -5.49 14.40 -2.76
CA LEU A 47 -5.38 12.94 -2.92
C LEU A 47 -6.69 12.35 -3.44
N GLU A 48 -7.84 12.79 -2.93
CA GLU A 48 -9.15 12.37 -3.43
C GLU A 48 -9.33 12.75 -4.90
N GLU A 49 -9.01 13.99 -5.29
CA GLU A 49 -9.07 14.44 -6.68
C GLU A 49 -8.17 13.59 -7.59
N ALA A 50 -6.93 13.33 -7.18
CA ALA A 50 -6.00 12.51 -7.97
C ALA A 50 -6.48 11.05 -8.12
N LEU A 51 -7.14 10.50 -7.10
CA LEU A 51 -7.75 9.17 -7.17
C LEU A 51 -8.94 9.15 -8.15
N ASP A 52 -9.78 10.17 -8.09
CA ASP A 52 -10.93 10.31 -8.98
C ASP A 52 -10.51 10.52 -10.45
N ASP A 53 -9.38 11.17 -10.69
CA ASP A 53 -8.79 11.31 -12.03
C ASP A 53 -8.16 10.00 -12.53
N ALA A 54 -7.60 9.16 -11.65
CA ALA A 54 -6.91 7.93 -12.03
C ALA A 54 -7.86 6.74 -12.29
N ARG A 55 -9.01 6.70 -11.61
CA ARG A 55 -10.00 5.60 -11.68
C ARG A 55 -10.72 5.44 -13.04
N PRO A 56 -11.05 6.48 -13.82
CA PRO A 56 -11.66 6.37 -15.14
C PRO A 56 -10.84 5.54 -16.13
N GLU A 57 -9.52 5.54 -15.99
CA GLU A 57 -8.61 4.76 -16.82
C GLU A 57 -8.58 3.26 -16.44
N GLY A 58 -9.25 2.86 -15.36
CA GLY A 58 -9.38 1.48 -14.88
C GLY A 58 -9.19 1.36 -13.37
N ALA A 59 -9.36 0.14 -12.85
CA ALA A 59 -9.04 -0.14 -11.46
C ALA A 59 -7.54 0.04 -11.19
N LEU A 60 -7.20 0.60 -10.03
CA LEU A 60 -5.84 0.58 -9.49
C LEU A 60 -5.65 -0.72 -8.69
N ASP A 61 -4.49 -1.34 -8.84
CA ASP A 61 -4.13 -2.54 -8.08
C ASP A 61 -3.62 -2.18 -6.68
N ALA A 62 -2.98 -1.01 -6.53
CA ALA A 62 -2.59 -0.43 -5.25
C ALA A 62 -2.24 1.06 -5.39
N ILE A 63 -2.21 1.74 -4.25
CA ILE A 63 -1.74 3.12 -4.10
C ILE A 63 -0.53 3.12 -3.16
N LEU A 64 0.57 3.70 -3.61
CA LEU A 64 1.84 3.78 -2.88
C LEU A 64 2.08 5.23 -2.48
N LEU A 65 2.26 5.48 -1.19
CA LEU A 65 2.36 6.82 -0.65
C LEU A 65 3.69 7.00 0.11
N ALA A 66 4.56 7.85 -0.41
CA ALA A 66 5.96 7.99 -0.01
C ALA A 66 6.20 9.03 1.10
N GLY A 67 5.30 9.12 2.07
CA GLY A 67 5.45 9.97 3.27
C GLY A 67 5.03 11.42 3.12
N ASP A 68 5.17 12.15 4.23
CA ASP A 68 4.82 13.56 4.43
C ASP A 68 3.33 13.85 4.19
N PHE A 69 2.50 13.06 4.83
CA PHE A 69 1.05 13.25 4.97
C PHE A 69 0.69 14.33 5.96
N GLU A 70 1.40 14.39 7.09
CA GLU A 70 1.08 15.25 8.23
C GLU A 70 -0.37 15.09 8.75
N ALA A 71 -1.01 13.96 8.45
CA ALA A 71 -2.38 13.64 8.82
C ALA A 71 -2.38 12.44 9.76
N ALA A 72 -3.41 12.33 10.62
CA ALA A 72 -3.57 11.16 11.46
C ALA A 72 -4.07 9.97 10.62
N GLN A 73 -3.79 8.73 11.07
CA GLN A 73 -4.26 7.53 10.38
C GLN A 73 -5.79 7.52 10.24
N GLU A 74 -6.52 8.02 11.24
CA GLU A 74 -7.98 8.12 11.18
C GLU A 74 -8.48 9.06 10.09
N ASP A 75 -7.71 10.09 9.73
CA ASP A 75 -8.06 11.01 8.65
C ASP A 75 -7.90 10.34 7.28
N ILE A 76 -6.85 9.52 7.11
CA ILE A 76 -6.64 8.68 5.92
C ILE A 76 -7.76 7.63 5.80
N ASP A 77 -8.10 6.96 6.91
CA ASP A 77 -9.15 5.95 6.94
C ASP A 77 -10.53 6.53 6.56
N ARG A 78 -10.79 7.80 6.90
CA ARG A 78 -12.05 8.50 6.58
C ARG A 78 -12.26 8.73 5.09
N LEU A 79 -11.19 8.78 4.29
CA LEU A 79 -11.27 8.90 2.83
C LEU A 79 -11.97 7.69 2.20
N GLY A 80 -12.03 6.55 2.92
CA GLY A 80 -12.79 5.38 2.47
C GLY A 80 -12.24 4.76 1.19
N ILE A 81 -10.94 4.91 0.93
CA ILE A 81 -10.23 4.38 -0.24
C ILE A 81 -10.39 2.85 -0.27
N PRO A 82 -11.06 2.28 -1.30
CA PRO A 82 -11.27 0.83 -1.40
C PRO A 82 -10.03 0.06 -1.87
N GLU A 83 -9.09 0.71 -2.55
CA GLU A 83 -7.87 0.11 -3.07
C GLU A 83 -6.83 -0.15 -1.95
N PRO A 84 -5.93 -1.15 -2.10
CA PRO A 84 -4.83 -1.35 -1.17
C PRO A 84 -3.93 -0.11 -1.06
N LEU A 85 -3.68 0.34 0.16
CA LEU A 85 -2.85 1.50 0.48
C LEU A 85 -1.56 1.05 1.17
N TYR A 86 -0.42 1.49 0.66
CA TYR A 86 0.88 1.22 1.26
C TYR A 86 1.62 2.55 1.53
N LEU A 87 2.04 2.75 2.77
CA LEU A 87 2.57 4.02 3.28
C LEU A 87 4.01 3.85 3.75
N VAL A 88 4.86 4.82 3.41
CA VAL A 88 6.17 5.06 4.06
C VAL A 88 6.05 6.27 4.97
N HIS A 89 6.76 6.26 6.10
CA HIS A 89 6.81 7.38 7.02
C HIS A 89 7.72 8.50 6.50
N GLY A 90 7.17 9.72 6.42
CA GLY A 90 7.93 10.92 6.18
C GLY A 90 8.49 11.55 7.45
N ASN A 91 9.38 12.53 7.32
CA ASN A 91 9.94 13.20 8.51
C ASN A 91 8.91 14.11 9.19
N ASN A 92 7.86 14.53 8.49
CA ASN A 92 6.80 15.38 9.01
C ASN A 92 5.59 14.57 9.51
N ASP A 93 5.62 13.24 9.43
CA ASP A 93 4.48 12.36 9.75
C ASP A 93 4.30 12.04 11.25
N ALA A 94 4.68 12.95 12.13
CA ALA A 94 4.60 12.74 13.60
C ALA A 94 3.19 12.40 14.14
N LEU A 95 2.14 12.60 13.33
CA LEU A 95 0.75 12.29 13.66
C LEU A 95 0.30 10.90 13.19
N LEU A 96 1.08 10.22 12.35
CA LEU A 96 0.83 8.82 12.01
C LEU A 96 1.16 7.94 13.23
N ALA A 97 0.32 6.92 13.46
CA ALA A 97 0.49 6.07 14.62
C ALA A 97 1.83 5.29 14.53
N PRO A 98 2.60 5.14 15.63
CA PRO A 98 3.90 4.46 15.62
C PRO A 98 3.85 2.96 15.25
N SER A 99 2.66 2.41 14.99
CA SER A 99 2.45 1.04 14.50
C SER A 99 2.36 0.92 12.97
N ASP A 100 2.30 2.04 12.23
CA ASP A 100 2.23 2.10 10.77
C ASP A 100 2.61 3.54 10.38
N PRO A 101 3.80 3.80 9.81
CA PRO A 101 4.32 3.12 8.60
C PRO A 101 5.80 2.71 8.66
N ALA A 102 6.23 1.93 7.66
CA ALA A 102 7.62 1.53 7.47
C ALA A 102 8.50 2.72 7.06
N ASP A 103 9.79 2.71 7.40
CA ASP A 103 10.78 3.65 6.83
C ASP A 103 11.02 3.35 5.34
N GLU A 104 10.93 2.07 4.99
CA GLU A 104 11.12 1.54 3.64
C GLU A 104 10.04 0.50 3.33
N LEU A 105 9.52 0.52 2.10
CA LEU A 105 8.63 -0.49 1.56
C LEU A 105 9.28 -1.20 0.37
N VAL A 106 9.35 -2.52 0.44
CA VAL A 106 9.76 -3.39 -0.67
C VAL A 106 8.53 -4.08 -1.23
N ILE A 107 8.28 -3.88 -2.52
CA ILE A 107 7.14 -4.45 -3.23
C ILE A 107 7.66 -5.33 -4.36
N ASP A 108 7.38 -6.63 -4.27
CA ASP A 108 7.72 -7.60 -5.31
C ASP A 108 6.57 -7.74 -6.29
N ILE A 109 6.90 -7.76 -7.58
CA ILE A 109 5.96 -7.88 -8.70
C ILE A 109 6.29 -9.14 -9.49
N GLU A 110 5.28 -9.99 -9.69
CA GLU A 110 5.32 -11.21 -10.49
C GLU A 110 4.06 -11.29 -11.36
N ASP A 111 4.21 -11.65 -12.64
CA ASP A 111 3.10 -11.77 -13.61
C ASP A 111 2.13 -10.57 -13.62
N ASN A 112 2.67 -9.35 -13.60
CA ASN A 112 1.92 -8.08 -13.53
C ASN A 112 1.01 -7.97 -12.30
N ARG A 113 1.41 -8.55 -11.16
CA ARG A 113 0.71 -8.45 -9.89
C ARG A 113 1.69 -8.25 -8.74
N ILE A 114 1.22 -7.61 -7.69
CA ILE A 114 1.94 -7.56 -6.42
C ILE A 114 1.96 -8.97 -5.83
N SER A 115 3.16 -9.54 -5.68
CA SER A 115 3.38 -10.87 -5.09
C SER A 115 3.88 -10.82 -3.65
N GLY A 116 4.45 -9.69 -3.23
CA GLY A 116 4.88 -9.46 -1.85
C GLY A 116 5.00 -7.99 -1.51
N VAL A 117 4.71 -7.65 -0.25
CA VAL A 117 4.94 -6.32 0.33
C VAL A 117 5.61 -6.49 1.68
N HIS A 118 6.74 -5.81 1.87
CA HIS A 118 7.55 -5.90 3.07
C HIS A 118 7.89 -4.50 3.58
N ALA A 119 7.49 -4.23 4.81
CA ALA A 119 7.94 -3.10 5.60
C ALA A 119 9.33 -3.38 6.19
N ALA A 120 10.24 -2.42 6.10
CA ALA A 120 11.57 -2.48 6.70
C ALA A 120 11.95 -1.12 7.31
N GLY A 121 12.76 -1.12 8.36
CA GLY A 121 13.47 0.07 8.82
C GLY A 121 14.68 0.40 7.93
N TYR A 122 15.15 1.65 7.91
CA TYR A 122 16.31 2.07 7.09
C TYR A 122 17.60 1.24 7.31
N THR A 123 17.76 0.66 8.49
CA THR A 123 18.92 -0.15 8.87
C THR A 123 18.68 -1.64 8.79
N ASP A 124 17.44 -2.05 8.52
CA ASP A 124 17.10 -3.46 8.44
C ASP A 124 17.62 -4.05 7.13
N PRO A 125 18.12 -5.30 7.15
CA PRO A 125 18.46 -5.97 5.90
C PRO A 125 17.20 -6.19 5.08
N LEU A 126 17.20 -5.71 3.84
CA LEU A 126 16.09 -5.95 2.92
C LEU A 126 15.88 -7.46 2.71
N PRO A 127 14.62 -7.92 2.59
CA PRO A 127 14.34 -9.32 2.31
C PRO A 127 14.94 -9.73 0.96
N PRO A 128 15.43 -10.98 0.83
CA PRO A 128 15.95 -11.48 -0.43
C PRO A 128 14.87 -11.39 -1.52
N ARG A 129 15.30 -11.12 -2.76
CA ARG A 129 14.37 -11.09 -3.89
C ARG A 129 13.88 -12.49 -4.22
N PRO A 130 12.56 -12.74 -4.28
CA PRO A 130 12.02 -14.00 -4.77
C PRO A 130 12.55 -14.27 -6.18
N ALA A 131 12.97 -15.50 -6.45
CA ALA A 131 13.49 -15.86 -7.78
C ALA A 131 12.44 -15.69 -8.89
N SER A 132 11.16 -15.73 -8.53
CA SER A 132 10.02 -15.56 -9.44
C SER A 132 9.62 -14.09 -9.67
N SER A 133 10.10 -13.16 -8.85
CA SER A 133 9.79 -11.73 -9.01
C SER A 133 10.40 -11.21 -10.31
N ALA A 134 9.55 -10.71 -11.21
CA ALA A 134 9.96 -10.05 -12.45
C ALA A 134 10.50 -8.63 -12.17
N HIS A 135 9.87 -7.92 -11.24
CA HIS A 135 10.28 -6.57 -10.82
C HIS A 135 10.18 -6.39 -9.31
N ARG A 136 10.93 -5.42 -8.78
CA ARG A 136 10.89 -5.01 -7.39
C ARG A 136 10.88 -3.49 -7.32
N ILE A 137 9.94 -2.93 -6.57
CA ILE A 137 9.89 -1.51 -6.22
C ILE A 137 10.43 -1.38 -4.80
N LEU A 138 11.37 -0.46 -4.61
CA LEU A 138 11.79 0.01 -3.29
C LEU A 138 11.27 1.44 -3.15
N MET A 139 10.47 1.68 -2.13
CA MET A 139 9.93 3.00 -1.81
C MET A 139 10.45 3.45 -0.45
N THR A 140 10.92 4.69 -0.39
CA THR A 140 11.42 5.35 0.81
C THR A 140 11.13 6.85 0.67
N HIS A 141 10.96 7.55 1.79
CA HIS A 141 10.84 9.00 1.78
C HIS A 141 12.21 9.68 1.64
N GLY A 142 13.29 9.03 2.09
CA GLY A 142 14.66 9.51 1.88
C GLY A 142 15.24 10.40 2.98
N HIS A 143 14.74 10.28 4.21
CA HIS A 143 15.24 11.05 5.35
C HIS A 143 16.15 10.18 6.21
N ARG A 144 17.44 10.53 6.24
CA ARG A 144 18.47 9.91 7.09
C ARG A 144 18.98 10.90 8.13
#